data_AF-A0A7Y5T787-F1
#
_entry.id   AF-A0A7Y5T787-F1
#
_cell.length_a   1.000
_cell.length_b   1.000
_cell.length_c   1.000
_cell.angle_alpha   90.00
_cell.angle_beta   90.00
_cell.angle_gamma   90.00
#
_symmetry.space_group_name_H-M   'P 1'
#
loop_
_entity.id
_entity.type
_entity.pdbx_description
1 polymer ?
#
loop_
_entity_poly.entity_id
_entity_poly.type
_entity_poly.pdbx_seq_one_letter_code
_entity_poly.pdbx_strand_id
1 'polypeptide(L)'
;AHETPEPTPPPKPPRTRRLTRWLVRLLWTVLTVAGAAAVALPWLPYDAAPAWVPVSGAVTLTTTLSFALAVRTGGRPLLVALAAAVLSAGAVVSDLPVLVAAVAVSTAVVGSVLGVMVTVPAPRFPAVVRECLVATFVGVLTAFAVEAYDAHVEPERAGYLVLGLSLLLALALAYRLAAGLHGLGRRGVVMLVIGVGLLALSLAYTEALTRWGSPEVRHAFADATGAMRDILSAVPRPTEFLLGIPALAWGVSTRARRRQGWWGTAFGAAGLSVVAVSLLDPRMPLLEAAQATAYSLVGGLVLGYLVIRADRFLSGARGRRARRLEEASAHRPEPGRTHALL
;
A
#
# COMPACT_ATOMS: atom_id res chain seq x y z
N ALA A 1 -3.38 49.42 -26.30
CA ALA A 1 -2.66 48.47 -25.42
C ALA A 1 -3.57 48.18 -24.23
N HIS A 2 -4.12 46.97 -24.15
CA HIS A 2 -4.89 46.54 -22.98
C HIS A 2 -3.90 45.94 -21.98
N GLU A 3 -3.59 46.68 -20.92
CA GLU A 3 -2.88 46.14 -19.76
C GLU A 3 -3.78 45.11 -19.10
N THR A 4 -3.34 43.85 -19.11
CA THR A 4 -3.97 42.79 -18.34
C THR A 4 -3.55 42.99 -16.88
N PRO A 5 -4.50 43.15 -15.93
CA PRO A 5 -4.16 43.39 -14.54
C PRO A 5 -3.36 42.20 -14.00
N GLU A 6 -2.25 42.51 -13.35
CA GLU A 6 -1.35 41.54 -12.75
C GLU A 6 -2.13 40.68 -11.72
N PRO A 7 -2.08 39.34 -11.78
CA PRO A 7 -2.84 38.50 -10.90
C PRO A 7 -2.38 38.70 -9.45
N THR A 8 -3.30 39.21 -8.62
CA THR A 8 -3.02 39.42 -7.19
C THR A 8 -2.68 38.08 -6.52
N PRO A 9 -1.61 38.02 -5.70
CA PRO A 9 -1.23 36.80 -5.03
C PRO A 9 -2.34 36.37 -4.05
N PRO A 10 -2.63 35.06 -3.94
CA PRO A 10 -3.72 34.59 -3.10
C PRO A 10 -3.50 34.99 -1.64
N PRO A 11 -4.55 35.38 -0.92
CA PRO A 11 -4.44 35.85 0.46
C PRO A 11 -3.82 34.76 1.36
N LYS A 12 -2.86 35.16 2.20
CA LYS A 12 -2.22 34.26 3.15
C LYS A 12 -3.29 33.69 4.10
N PRO A 13 -3.30 32.37 4.36
CA PRO A 13 -4.31 31.77 5.22
C PRO A 13 -4.18 32.34 6.65
N PRO A 14 -5.31 32.60 7.35
CA PRO A 14 -5.30 33.16 8.70
C PRO A 14 -4.52 32.25 9.66
N ARG A 15 -3.81 32.85 10.63
CA ARG A 15 -2.95 32.15 11.61
C ARG A 15 -3.67 31.01 12.35
N THR A 16 -4.96 31.19 12.66
CA THR A 16 -5.81 30.19 13.32
C THR A 16 -5.91 28.88 12.53
N ARG A 17 -6.07 28.95 11.20
CA ARG A 17 -6.11 27.76 10.33
C ARG A 17 -4.78 27.00 10.28
N ARG A 18 -3.64 27.66 10.53
CA ARG A 18 -2.33 27.00 10.60
C ARG A 18 -2.16 26.22 11.90
N LEU A 19 -2.54 26.82 13.03
CA LEU A 19 -2.47 26.17 14.36
C LEU A 19 -3.34 24.92 14.43
N THR A 20 -4.61 24.99 13.99
CA THR A 20 -5.50 23.82 14.00
C THR A 20 -4.95 22.67 13.15
N ARG A 21 -4.41 22.97 11.96
CA ARG A 21 -3.79 21.93 11.10
C ARG A 21 -2.55 21.30 11.74
N TRP A 22 -1.76 22.10 12.45
CA TRP A 22 -0.58 21.60 13.15
C TRP A 22 -0.97 20.71 14.34
N LEU A 23 -1.93 21.13 15.16
CA LEU A 23 -2.43 20.34 16.29
C LEU A 23 -3.05 19.01 15.83
N VAL A 24 -3.87 19.01 14.78
CA VAL A 24 -4.45 17.79 14.22
C VAL A 24 -3.37 16.83 13.72
N ARG A 25 -2.32 17.36 13.06
CA ARG A 25 -1.17 16.55 12.63
C ARG A 25 -0.40 15.98 13.81
N LEU A 26 -0.13 16.79 14.83
CA LEU A 26 0.58 16.36 16.03
C LEU A 26 -0.21 15.25 16.75
N LEU A 27 -1.51 15.47 16.96
CA LEU A 27 -2.40 14.47 17.57
C LEU A 27 -2.39 13.17 16.76
N TRP A 28 -2.55 13.25 15.44
CA TRP A 28 -2.50 12.07 14.57
C TRP A 28 -1.15 11.35 14.65
N THR A 29 -0.02 12.08 14.68
CA THR A 29 1.30 11.45 14.82
C THR A 29 1.47 10.77 16.17
N VAL A 30 1.05 11.42 17.26
CA VAL A 30 1.15 10.86 18.61
C VAL A 30 0.28 9.60 18.73
N LEU A 31 -0.96 9.64 18.25
CA LEU A 31 -1.85 8.49 18.27
C LEU A 31 -1.34 7.34 17.39
N THR A 32 -0.84 7.63 16.19
CA THR A 32 -0.26 6.60 15.31
C THR A 32 0.96 5.93 15.96
N VAL A 33 1.86 6.72 16.56
CA VAL A 33 3.06 6.20 17.23
C VAL A 33 2.70 5.41 18.50
N ALA A 34 1.77 5.91 19.30
CA ALA A 34 1.30 5.22 20.50
C ALA A 34 0.59 3.90 20.14
N GLY A 35 -0.25 3.91 19.11
CA GLY A 35 -0.90 2.70 18.60
C GLY A 35 0.11 1.68 18.07
N ALA A 36 1.11 2.13 17.31
CA ALA A 36 2.21 1.31 16.81
C ALA A 36 3.01 0.66 17.95
N ALA A 37 3.35 1.43 18.98
CA ALA A 37 4.04 0.92 20.15
C ALA A 37 3.20 -0.11 20.91
N ALA A 38 1.89 0.14 21.06
CA ALA A 38 0.98 -0.77 21.75
C ALA A 38 0.83 -2.13 21.06
N VAL A 39 0.74 -2.17 19.72
CA VAL A 39 0.66 -3.44 18.97
C VAL A 39 1.99 -4.17 18.87
N ALA A 40 3.12 -3.46 18.98
CA ALA A 40 4.46 -4.05 18.97
C ALA A 40 4.88 -4.61 20.33
N LEU A 41 4.24 -4.15 21.42
CA LEU A 41 4.63 -4.49 22.79
C LEU A 41 4.66 -6.01 23.09
N PRO A 42 3.70 -6.84 22.62
CA PRO A 42 3.72 -8.29 22.84
C PRO A 42 4.91 -9.02 22.18
N TRP A 43 5.56 -8.37 21.21
CA TRP A 43 6.69 -8.94 20.48
C TRP A 43 8.04 -8.61 21.14
N LEU A 44 8.03 -7.87 22.23
CA LEU A 44 9.21 -7.57 23.04
C LEU A 44 9.36 -8.62 24.15
N PRO A 45 10.59 -8.90 24.62
CA PRO A 45 10.87 -9.91 25.64
C PRO A 45 10.41 -9.51 27.07
N TYR A 46 9.39 -8.65 27.18
CA TYR A 46 8.86 -8.15 28.45
C TYR A 46 7.42 -8.65 28.62
N ASP A 47 7.20 -9.56 29.57
CA ASP A 47 5.88 -10.18 29.86
C ASP A 47 4.87 -9.25 30.56
N ALA A 48 4.94 -7.94 30.33
CA ALA A 48 4.30 -6.94 31.19
C ALA A 48 3.12 -6.19 30.56
N ALA A 49 2.72 -6.49 29.32
CA ALA A 49 1.63 -5.79 28.66
C ALA A 49 0.26 -6.33 29.10
N PRO A 50 -0.63 -5.50 29.69
CA PRO A 50 -2.02 -5.89 29.89
C PRO A 50 -2.68 -6.28 28.55
N ALA A 51 -3.54 -7.30 28.55
CA ALA A 51 -4.17 -7.84 27.34
C ALA A 51 -4.98 -6.79 26.52
N TRP A 52 -5.45 -5.71 27.15
CA TRP A 52 -6.18 -4.65 26.48
C TRP A 52 -5.28 -3.70 25.66
N VAL A 53 -3.96 -3.67 25.92
CA VAL A 53 -3.03 -2.72 25.29
C VAL A 53 -2.89 -2.97 23.78
N PRO A 54 -2.60 -4.20 23.29
CA PRO A 54 -2.46 -4.45 21.86
C PRO A 54 -3.75 -4.15 21.10
N VAL A 55 -4.90 -4.57 21.64
CA VAL A 55 -6.21 -4.36 21.04
C VAL A 55 -6.56 -2.86 20.96
N SER A 56 -6.25 -2.09 22.00
CA SER A 56 -6.43 -0.63 21.99
C SER A 56 -5.49 0.03 20.96
N GLY A 57 -4.28 -0.51 20.80
CA GLY A 57 -3.35 -0.13 19.76
C GLY A 57 -3.92 -0.37 18.35
N ALA A 58 -4.52 -1.54 18.14
CA ALA A 58 -5.17 -1.92 16.89
C ALA A 58 -6.32 -0.96 16.52
N VAL A 59 -7.23 -0.69 17.46
CA VAL A 59 -8.33 0.29 17.31
C VAL A 59 -7.79 1.68 16.95
N THR A 60 -6.72 2.11 17.64
CA THR A 60 -6.06 3.40 17.38
C THR A 60 -5.44 3.45 15.98
N LEU A 61 -4.78 2.39 15.55
CA LEU A 61 -4.19 2.29 14.21
C LEU A 61 -5.27 2.26 13.13
N THR A 62 -6.31 1.42 13.26
CA THR A 62 -7.45 1.39 12.33
C THR A 62 -8.05 2.78 12.16
N THR A 63 -8.23 3.50 13.27
CA THR A 63 -8.76 4.88 13.29
C THR A 63 -7.83 5.87 12.59
N THR A 64 -6.54 5.86 12.92
CA THR A 64 -5.56 6.82 12.39
C THR A 64 -5.20 6.56 10.92
N LEU A 65 -5.16 5.30 10.49
CA LEU A 65 -4.98 4.92 9.09
C LEU A 65 -6.21 5.31 8.26
N SER A 66 -7.42 5.08 8.77
CA SER A 66 -8.68 5.51 8.11
C SER A 66 -8.77 7.03 7.99
N PHE A 67 -8.39 7.76 9.05
CA PHE A 67 -8.26 9.22 9.02
C PHE A 67 -7.28 9.67 7.91
N ALA A 68 -6.09 9.09 7.87
CA ALA A 68 -5.06 9.45 6.90
C ALA A 68 -5.50 9.16 5.45
N LEU A 69 -6.17 8.03 5.21
CA LEU A 69 -6.72 7.70 3.90
C LEU A 69 -7.80 8.70 3.48
N ALA A 70 -8.69 9.08 4.39
CA ALA A 70 -9.71 10.09 4.13
C ALA A 70 -9.12 11.47 3.85
N VAL A 71 -8.03 11.86 4.54
CA VAL A 71 -7.28 13.09 4.22
C VAL A 71 -6.70 13.02 2.81
N ARG A 72 -6.09 11.89 2.42
CA ARG A 72 -5.48 11.75 1.09
C ARG A 72 -6.50 11.72 -0.04
N THR A 73 -7.67 11.16 0.20
CA THR A 73 -8.73 11.00 -0.80
C THR A 73 -9.70 12.19 -0.86
N GLY A 74 -9.44 13.27 -0.10
CA GLY A 74 -10.29 14.46 -0.08
C GLY A 74 -11.67 14.24 0.55
N GLY A 75 -11.81 13.22 1.41
CA GLY A 75 -13.06 12.87 2.09
C GLY A 75 -13.34 13.71 3.34
N ARG A 76 -14.21 13.18 4.22
CA ARG A 76 -14.52 13.78 5.53
C ARG A 76 -13.74 13.06 6.65
N PRO A 77 -12.48 13.44 6.93
CA PRO A 77 -11.58 12.60 7.72
C PRO A 77 -12.02 12.40 9.17
N LEU A 78 -12.69 13.39 9.78
CA LEU A 78 -13.21 13.25 11.15
C LEU A 78 -14.39 12.26 11.23
N LEU A 79 -15.29 12.27 10.25
CA LEU A 79 -16.41 11.31 10.22
C LEU A 79 -15.91 9.89 9.95
N VAL A 80 -14.95 9.74 9.04
CA VAL A 80 -14.35 8.43 8.74
C VAL A 80 -13.57 7.90 9.95
N ALA A 81 -12.81 8.75 10.63
CA ALA A 81 -12.10 8.36 11.86
C ALA A 81 -13.07 7.98 12.98
N LEU A 82 -14.13 8.76 13.18
CA LEU A 82 -15.15 8.45 14.19
C LEU A 82 -15.85 7.12 13.88
N ALA A 83 -16.26 6.90 12.62
CA ALA A 83 -16.86 5.64 12.21
C ALA A 83 -15.90 4.46 12.41
N ALA A 84 -14.62 4.61 12.01
CA ALA A 84 -13.60 3.59 12.23
C ALA A 84 -13.42 3.27 13.72
N ALA A 85 -13.34 4.30 14.57
CA ALA A 85 -13.21 4.12 16.02
C ALA A 85 -14.42 3.42 16.64
N VAL A 86 -15.64 3.84 16.29
CA VAL A 86 -16.88 3.24 16.81
C VAL A 86 -17.02 1.78 16.36
N LEU A 87 -16.77 1.49 15.08
CA LEU A 87 -16.90 0.14 14.55
C LEU A 87 -15.82 -0.81 15.10
N SER A 88 -14.57 -0.36 15.20
CA SER A 88 -13.49 -1.17 15.75
C SER A 88 -13.61 -1.39 17.26
N ALA A 89 -13.90 -0.35 18.03
CA ALA A 89 -14.17 -0.49 19.46
C ALA A 89 -15.42 -1.34 19.71
N GLY A 90 -16.48 -1.15 18.93
CA GLY A 90 -17.71 -1.95 19.02
C GLY A 90 -17.47 -3.43 18.73
N ALA A 91 -16.66 -3.76 17.71
CA ALA A 91 -16.28 -5.14 17.42
C ALA A 91 -15.52 -5.78 18.58
N VAL A 92 -14.53 -5.07 19.14
CA VAL A 92 -13.75 -5.54 20.30
C VAL A 92 -14.62 -5.74 21.54
N VAL A 93 -15.49 -4.79 21.85
CA VAL A 93 -16.34 -4.84 23.06
C VAL A 93 -17.41 -5.92 22.96
N SER A 94 -17.97 -6.13 21.76
CA SER A 94 -18.98 -7.17 21.53
C SER A 94 -18.39 -8.58 21.46
N ASP A 95 -17.09 -8.68 21.18
CA ASP A 95 -16.34 -9.94 21.02
C ASP A 95 -17.01 -10.94 20.04
N LEU A 96 -17.77 -10.40 19.08
CA LEU A 96 -18.42 -11.22 18.06
C LEU A 96 -17.38 -11.58 17.00
N PRO A 97 -17.08 -12.88 16.75
CA PRO A 97 -15.98 -13.28 15.87
C PRO A 97 -16.09 -12.68 14.46
N VAL A 98 -17.31 -12.57 13.95
CA VAL A 98 -17.60 -11.97 12.64
C VAL A 98 -17.25 -10.48 12.60
N LEU A 99 -17.53 -9.72 13.66
CA LEU A 99 -17.22 -8.29 13.72
C LEU A 99 -15.72 -8.04 13.87
N VAL A 100 -15.03 -8.84 14.70
CA VAL A 100 -13.58 -8.77 14.86
C VAL A 100 -12.88 -9.09 13.53
N ALA A 101 -13.30 -10.16 12.85
CA ALA A 101 -12.82 -10.49 11.52
C ALA A 101 -13.08 -9.38 10.48
N ALA A 102 -14.27 -8.79 10.48
CA ALA A 102 -14.62 -7.69 9.57
C ALA A 102 -13.73 -6.47 9.79
N VAL A 103 -13.42 -6.13 11.04
CA VAL A 103 -12.54 -5.00 11.39
C VAL A 103 -11.07 -5.30 11.03
N ALA A 104 -10.59 -6.52 11.27
CA ALA A 104 -9.26 -6.94 10.86
C ALA A 104 -9.08 -6.84 9.33
N VAL A 105 -10.02 -7.41 8.56
CA VAL A 105 -10.02 -7.32 7.09
C VAL A 105 -10.12 -5.86 6.62
N SER A 106 -10.99 -5.05 7.22
CA SER A 106 -11.15 -3.63 6.86
C SER A 106 -9.86 -2.84 7.14
N THR A 107 -9.20 -3.13 8.27
CA THR A 107 -7.91 -2.51 8.64
C THR A 107 -6.83 -2.86 7.62
N ALA A 108 -6.74 -4.13 7.23
CA ALA A 108 -5.81 -4.59 6.20
C ALA A 108 -6.04 -3.89 4.85
N VAL A 109 -7.31 -3.77 4.43
CA VAL A 109 -7.69 -3.07 3.18
C VAL A 109 -7.32 -1.59 3.23
N VAL A 110 -7.71 -0.89 4.29
CA VAL A 110 -7.43 0.55 4.46
C VAL A 110 -5.93 0.82 4.50
N GLY A 111 -5.17 0.04 5.27
CA GLY A 111 -3.72 0.20 5.39
C GLY A 111 -2.98 -0.06 4.08
N SER A 112 -3.38 -1.11 3.34
CA SER A 112 -2.81 -1.43 2.03
C SER A 112 -3.02 -0.31 1.00
N VAL A 113 -4.25 0.23 0.94
CA VAL A 113 -4.57 1.34 0.05
C VAL A 113 -3.88 2.63 0.49
N LEU A 114 -3.83 2.90 1.80
CA LEU A 114 -3.10 4.06 2.34
C LEU A 114 -1.62 4.00 2.00
N GLY A 115 -0.99 2.81 2.09
CA GLY A 115 0.41 2.61 1.72
C GLY A 115 0.70 3.04 0.28
N VAL A 116 -0.23 2.79 -0.65
CA VAL A 116 -0.15 3.34 -2.00
C VAL A 116 -0.39 4.86 -2.02
N MET A 117 -1.46 5.32 -1.37
CA MET A 117 -1.90 6.72 -1.47
C MET A 117 -0.94 7.71 -0.79
N VAL A 118 -0.12 7.27 0.17
CA VAL A 118 0.85 8.13 0.86
C VAL A 118 2.10 8.40 0.02
N THR A 119 2.36 7.59 -1.00
CA THR A 119 3.52 7.75 -1.88
C THR A 119 3.41 9.03 -2.71
N VAL A 120 4.56 9.63 -2.99
CA VAL A 120 4.71 10.86 -3.78
C VAL A 120 5.39 10.55 -5.12
N PRO A 121 5.18 11.32 -6.19
CA PRO A 121 5.91 11.12 -7.44
C PRO A 121 7.43 11.25 -7.28
N ALA A 122 8.20 10.31 -7.84
CA ALA A 122 9.65 10.31 -7.71
C ALA A 122 10.37 10.13 -9.06
N PRO A 123 11.16 11.12 -9.54
CA PRO A 123 11.81 11.03 -10.86
C PRO A 123 13.06 10.14 -10.88
N ARG A 124 13.72 9.96 -9.73
CA ARG A 124 14.98 9.23 -9.57
C ARG A 124 14.75 7.93 -8.80
N PHE A 125 15.47 6.88 -9.17
CA PHE A 125 15.29 5.55 -8.57
C PHE A 125 15.51 5.51 -7.04
N PRO A 126 16.50 6.19 -6.45
CA PRO A 126 16.62 6.23 -4.98
C PRO A 126 15.41 6.85 -4.28
N ALA A 127 14.78 7.85 -4.91
CA ALA A 127 13.54 8.41 -4.40
C ALA A 127 12.37 7.43 -4.57
N VAL A 128 12.32 6.66 -5.67
CA VAL A 128 11.35 5.56 -5.84
C VAL A 128 11.51 4.52 -4.73
N VAL A 129 12.73 4.08 -4.45
CA VAL A 129 13.05 3.14 -3.36
C VAL A 129 12.52 3.67 -2.03
N ARG A 130 12.77 4.94 -1.72
CA ARG A 130 12.23 5.58 -0.50
C ARG A 130 10.70 5.51 -0.42
N GLU A 131 10.00 5.81 -1.51
CA GLU A 131 8.53 5.76 -1.52
C GLU A 131 8.01 4.32 -1.38
N CYS A 132 8.67 3.33 -1.99
CA CYS A 132 8.35 1.92 -1.77
C CYS A 132 8.58 1.50 -0.31
N LEU A 133 9.70 1.90 0.31
CA LEU A 133 9.97 1.65 1.72
C LEU A 133 8.90 2.26 2.63
N VAL A 134 8.49 3.50 2.35
CA VAL A 134 7.40 4.17 3.07
C VAL A 134 6.08 3.39 2.94
N ALA A 135 5.74 2.93 1.74
CA ALA A 135 4.52 2.18 1.50
C ALA A 135 4.54 0.82 2.21
N THR A 136 5.65 0.09 2.12
CA THR A 136 5.86 -1.18 2.82
C THR A 136 5.82 -0.99 4.33
N PHE A 137 6.40 0.09 4.87
CA PHE A 137 6.31 0.40 6.30
C PHE A 137 4.87 0.58 6.78
N VAL A 138 4.01 1.24 5.98
CA VAL A 138 2.57 1.33 6.29
C VAL A 138 1.93 -0.07 6.26
N GLY A 139 2.30 -0.91 5.29
CA GLY A 139 1.86 -2.31 5.23
C GLY A 139 2.25 -3.11 6.48
N VAL A 140 3.50 -3.01 6.92
CA VAL A 140 4.02 -3.67 8.13
C VAL A 140 3.27 -3.18 9.37
N LEU A 141 3.09 -1.87 9.53
CA LEU A 141 2.31 -1.31 10.63
C LEU A 141 0.86 -1.84 10.64
N THR A 142 0.29 -2.00 9.45
CA THR A 142 -1.04 -2.59 9.29
C THR A 142 -1.07 -4.05 9.70
N ALA A 143 -0.03 -4.83 9.38
CA ALA A 143 0.08 -6.24 9.77
C ALA A 143 0.02 -6.42 11.29
N PHE A 144 0.77 -5.61 12.05
CA PHE A 144 0.71 -5.63 13.51
C PHE A 144 -0.66 -5.22 14.05
N ALA A 145 -1.33 -4.24 13.41
CA ALA A 145 -2.68 -3.85 13.81
C ALA A 145 -3.70 -4.96 13.56
N VAL A 146 -3.60 -5.65 12.43
CA VAL A 146 -4.48 -6.76 12.05
C VAL A 146 -4.30 -7.94 13.00
N GLU A 147 -3.05 -8.28 13.30
CA GLU A 147 -2.69 -9.35 14.24
C GLU A 147 -3.20 -9.07 15.66
N ALA A 148 -3.08 -7.83 16.13
CA ALA A 148 -3.50 -7.45 17.47
C ALA A 148 -5.03 -7.51 17.70
N TYR A 149 -5.85 -7.73 16.65
CA TYR A 149 -7.26 -8.06 16.81
C TYR A 149 -7.52 -9.53 17.12
N ASP A 150 -6.52 -10.41 16.96
CA ASP A 150 -6.63 -11.87 17.18
C ASP A 150 -7.86 -12.49 16.46
N ALA A 151 -8.07 -12.06 15.21
CA ALA A 151 -9.23 -12.45 14.44
C ALA A 151 -9.12 -13.92 14.02
N HIS A 152 -10.09 -14.73 14.45
CA HIS A 152 -10.17 -16.14 14.10
C HIS A 152 -10.68 -16.32 12.65
N VAL A 153 -9.77 -16.18 11.70
CA VAL A 153 -10.05 -16.30 10.25
C VAL A 153 -9.13 -17.33 9.60
N GLU A 154 -9.62 -17.97 8.55
CA GLU A 154 -8.78 -18.81 7.70
C GLU A 154 -7.83 -17.91 6.87
N PRO A 155 -6.49 -17.97 7.07
CA PRO A 155 -5.57 -16.96 6.53
C PRO A 155 -5.61 -16.83 5.01
N GLU A 156 -5.79 -17.95 4.29
CA GLU A 156 -5.88 -17.94 2.83
C GLU A 156 -7.11 -17.17 2.32
N ARG A 157 -8.29 -17.43 2.91
CA ARG A 157 -9.54 -16.76 2.53
C ARG A 157 -9.50 -15.28 2.87
N ALA A 158 -8.97 -14.94 4.05
CA ALA A 158 -8.76 -13.56 4.45
C ALA A 158 -7.80 -12.85 3.48
N GLY A 159 -6.71 -13.51 3.09
CA GLY A 159 -5.74 -13.00 2.11
C GLY A 159 -6.38 -12.66 0.76
N TYR A 160 -7.18 -13.57 0.19
CA TYR A 160 -7.88 -13.31 -1.08
C TYR A 160 -8.90 -12.18 -0.97
N LEU A 161 -9.64 -12.12 0.14
CA LEU A 161 -10.63 -11.07 0.37
C LEU A 161 -9.96 -9.69 0.48
N VAL A 162 -8.90 -9.56 1.29
CA VAL A 162 -8.17 -8.30 1.47
C VAL A 162 -7.51 -7.88 0.14
N LEU A 163 -6.90 -8.82 -0.58
CA LEU A 163 -6.32 -8.55 -1.89
C LEU A 163 -7.36 -8.01 -2.88
N GLY A 164 -8.50 -8.69 -3.02
CA GLY A 164 -9.56 -8.27 -3.92
C GLY A 164 -10.11 -6.89 -3.56
N LEU A 165 -10.49 -6.68 -2.29
CA LEU A 165 -11.06 -5.41 -1.82
C LEU A 165 -10.07 -4.25 -1.91
N SER A 166 -8.80 -4.47 -1.53
CA SER A 166 -7.76 -3.43 -1.60
C SER A 166 -7.45 -3.04 -3.04
N LEU A 167 -7.39 -4.01 -3.97
CA LEU A 167 -7.18 -3.72 -5.38
C LEU A 167 -8.37 -2.98 -5.97
N LEU A 168 -9.61 -3.40 -5.69
CA LEU A 168 -10.83 -2.73 -6.15
C LEU A 168 -10.87 -1.28 -5.65
N LEU A 169 -10.62 -1.05 -4.37
CA LEU A 169 -10.60 0.30 -3.79
C LEU A 169 -9.46 1.15 -4.38
N ALA A 170 -8.26 0.58 -4.54
CA ALA A 170 -7.12 1.27 -5.15
C ALA A 170 -7.39 1.65 -6.61
N LEU A 171 -8.02 0.76 -7.40
CA LEU A 171 -8.42 1.02 -8.77
C LEU A 171 -9.54 2.07 -8.85
N ALA A 172 -10.50 2.05 -7.94
CA ALA A 172 -11.55 3.07 -7.87
C ALA A 172 -10.95 4.47 -7.58
N LEU A 173 -9.95 4.54 -6.68
CA LEU A 173 -9.22 5.79 -6.43
C LEU A 173 -8.35 6.19 -7.62
N ALA A 174 -7.65 5.24 -8.25
CA ALA A 174 -6.85 5.50 -9.44
C ALA A 174 -7.71 6.01 -10.60
N TYR A 175 -8.91 5.48 -10.79
CA TYR A 175 -9.88 5.96 -11.77
C TYR A 175 -10.19 7.45 -11.56
N ARG A 176 -10.43 7.87 -10.31
CA ARG A 176 -10.68 9.28 -9.99
C ARG A 176 -9.43 10.15 -10.21
N LEU A 177 -8.25 9.67 -9.82
CA LEU A 177 -6.99 10.43 -9.91
C LEU A 177 -6.46 10.56 -11.33
N ALA A 178 -6.66 9.53 -12.16
CA ALA A 178 -6.18 9.46 -13.53
C ALA A 178 -7.11 10.12 -14.56
N ALA A 179 -8.18 10.80 -14.14
CA ALA A 179 -9.24 11.36 -15.01
C ALA A 179 -10.05 10.30 -15.79
N GLY A 180 -10.29 9.15 -15.14
CA GLY A 180 -11.12 8.06 -15.65
C GLY A 180 -10.43 7.17 -16.69
N LEU A 181 -11.21 6.32 -17.36
CA LEU A 181 -10.73 5.44 -18.44
C LEU A 181 -10.23 6.24 -19.65
N HIS A 182 -10.68 7.48 -19.84
CA HIS A 182 -10.18 8.37 -20.89
C HIS A 182 -8.74 8.83 -20.64
N GLY A 183 -8.30 8.84 -19.37
CA GLY A 183 -6.90 9.09 -19.01
C GLY A 183 -5.98 7.88 -19.19
N LEU A 184 -6.57 6.70 -19.45
CA LEU A 184 -5.90 5.43 -19.72
C LEU A 184 -5.38 5.47 -21.17
N GLY A 185 -4.25 6.17 -21.38
CA GLY A 185 -3.53 6.06 -22.64
C GLY A 185 -3.09 4.60 -22.90
N ARG A 186 -2.61 4.31 -24.11
CA ARG A 186 -2.17 2.97 -24.54
C ARG A 186 -1.27 2.25 -23.51
N ARG A 187 -0.41 2.99 -22.80
CA ARG A 187 0.46 2.45 -21.74
C ARG A 187 -0.28 2.06 -20.47
N GLY A 188 -1.27 2.86 -20.06
CA GLY A 188 -2.13 2.51 -18.93
C GLY A 188 -2.90 1.22 -19.21
N VAL A 189 -3.35 1.02 -20.46
CA VAL A 189 -4.11 -0.18 -20.85
C VAL A 189 -3.21 -1.41 -20.81
N VAL A 190 -2.03 -1.31 -21.44
CA VAL A 190 -1.03 -2.38 -21.41
C VAL A 190 -0.69 -2.76 -19.97
N MET A 191 -0.49 -1.77 -19.09
CA MET A 191 -0.20 -2.07 -17.69
C MET A 191 -1.39 -2.69 -16.95
N LEU A 192 -2.61 -2.19 -17.14
CA LEU A 192 -3.79 -2.76 -16.53
C LEU A 192 -3.95 -4.22 -16.95
N VAL A 193 -3.81 -4.51 -18.25
CA VAL A 193 -3.89 -5.87 -18.80
C VAL A 193 -2.76 -6.75 -18.27
N ILE A 194 -1.51 -6.27 -18.24
CA ILE A 194 -0.38 -7.03 -17.69
C ILE A 194 -0.57 -7.27 -16.19
N GLY A 195 -1.00 -6.26 -15.43
CA GLY A 195 -1.21 -6.36 -13.99
C GLY A 195 -2.33 -7.31 -13.64
N VAL A 196 -3.49 -7.20 -14.32
CA VAL A 196 -4.60 -8.16 -14.18
C VAL A 196 -4.17 -9.55 -14.64
N GLY A 197 -3.43 -9.66 -15.75
CA GLY A 197 -2.95 -10.93 -16.29
C GLY A 197 -1.96 -11.62 -15.36
N LEU A 198 -0.99 -10.89 -14.81
CA LEU A 198 -0.05 -11.41 -13.81
C LEU A 198 -0.76 -11.79 -12.51
N LEU A 199 -1.76 -11.01 -12.08
CA LEU A 199 -2.55 -11.35 -10.91
C LEU A 199 -3.38 -12.62 -11.14
N ALA A 200 -4.09 -12.69 -12.27
CA ALA A 200 -4.87 -13.85 -12.67
C ALA A 200 -3.98 -15.07 -12.81
N LEU A 201 -2.79 -14.93 -13.42
CA LEU A 201 -1.81 -16.00 -13.52
C LEU A 201 -1.31 -16.41 -12.14
N SER A 202 -1.01 -15.47 -11.24
CA SER A 202 -0.57 -15.79 -9.88
C SER A 202 -1.64 -16.56 -9.11
N LEU A 203 -2.91 -16.17 -9.20
CA LEU A 203 -4.01 -16.86 -8.51
C LEU A 203 -4.32 -18.21 -9.17
N ALA A 204 -4.42 -18.25 -10.49
CA ALA A 204 -4.70 -19.45 -11.25
C ALA A 204 -3.57 -20.46 -11.15
N TYR A 205 -2.30 -20.03 -11.11
CA TYR A 205 -1.16 -20.92 -10.94
C TYR A 205 -1.18 -21.58 -9.56
N THR A 206 -1.44 -20.80 -8.50
CA THR A 206 -1.59 -21.36 -7.15
C THR A 206 -2.72 -22.39 -7.11
N GLU A 207 -3.89 -22.07 -7.66
CA GLU A 207 -5.04 -22.98 -7.68
C GLU A 207 -4.83 -24.21 -8.60
N ALA A 208 -4.16 -24.02 -9.74
CA ALA A 208 -3.87 -25.09 -10.69
C ALA A 208 -2.82 -26.05 -10.14
N LEU A 209 -1.78 -25.56 -9.45
CA LEU A 209 -0.81 -26.42 -8.79
C LEU A 209 -1.43 -27.23 -7.64
N THR A 210 -2.27 -26.60 -6.82
CA THR A 210 -2.89 -27.28 -5.67
C THR A 210 -3.90 -28.33 -6.12
N ARG A 211 -4.75 -28.03 -7.12
CA ARG A 211 -5.80 -28.97 -7.57
C ARG A 211 -5.36 -29.93 -8.68
N TRP A 212 -4.48 -29.52 -9.58
CA TRP A 212 -4.20 -30.24 -10.84
C TRP A 212 -2.71 -30.47 -11.11
N GLY A 213 -1.81 -30.01 -10.24
CA GLY A 213 -0.38 -30.20 -10.40
C GLY A 213 -0.01 -31.68 -10.43
N SER A 214 0.79 -32.11 -11.41
CA SER A 214 1.38 -33.45 -11.37
C SER A 214 2.26 -33.58 -10.11
N PRO A 215 2.35 -34.77 -9.49
CA PRO A 215 3.17 -34.98 -8.30
C PRO A 215 4.60 -34.48 -8.48
N GLU A 216 5.21 -34.71 -9.64
CA GLU A 216 6.59 -34.29 -9.96
C GLU A 216 6.77 -32.76 -9.95
N VAL A 217 5.81 -32.01 -10.49
CA VAL A 217 5.88 -30.54 -10.49
C VAL A 217 5.71 -29.99 -9.07
N ARG A 218 4.84 -30.60 -8.26
CA ARG A 218 4.69 -30.23 -6.85
C ARG A 218 5.95 -30.55 -6.06
N HIS A 219 6.59 -31.70 -6.30
CA HIS A 219 7.87 -32.06 -5.68
C HIS A 219 8.99 -31.10 -6.10
N ALA A 220 9.17 -30.83 -7.39
CA ALA A 220 10.19 -29.88 -7.85
C ALA A 220 10.00 -28.47 -7.27
N PHE A 221 8.76 -28.01 -7.12
CA PHE A 221 8.47 -26.73 -6.48
C PHE A 221 8.72 -26.77 -4.96
N ALA A 222 8.34 -27.85 -4.28
CA ALA A 222 8.63 -28.08 -2.87
C ALA A 222 10.14 -28.15 -2.61
N ASP A 223 10.89 -28.82 -3.47
CA ASP A 223 12.35 -28.94 -3.39
C ASP A 223 13.03 -27.59 -3.65
N ALA A 224 12.55 -26.83 -4.64
CA ALA A 224 13.08 -25.49 -4.92
C ALA A 224 12.80 -24.50 -3.78
N THR A 225 11.60 -24.55 -3.20
CA THR A 225 11.23 -23.72 -2.04
C THR A 225 11.94 -24.16 -0.77
N GLY A 226 12.15 -25.47 -0.59
CA GLY A 226 12.98 -26.05 0.46
C GLY A 226 14.43 -25.57 0.35
N ALA A 227 15.06 -25.73 -0.81
CA ALA A 227 16.42 -25.24 -1.06
C ALA A 227 16.55 -23.73 -0.84
N MET A 228 15.54 -22.95 -1.25
CA MET A 228 15.53 -21.51 -1.01
C MET A 228 15.44 -21.19 0.49
N ARG A 229 14.61 -21.93 1.24
CA ARG A 229 14.45 -21.79 2.68
C ARG A 229 15.70 -22.22 3.45
N ASP A 230 16.41 -23.23 2.98
CA ASP A 230 17.69 -23.66 3.56
C ASP A 230 18.79 -22.59 3.40
N ILE A 231 18.77 -21.84 2.29
CA ILE A 231 19.76 -20.78 2.00
C ILE A 231 19.36 -19.44 2.64
N LEU A 232 18.09 -19.05 2.54
CA LEU A 232 17.61 -17.70 2.87
C LEU A 232 16.75 -17.64 4.13
N SER A 233 16.49 -18.76 4.82
CA SER A 233 15.56 -18.92 5.96
C SER A 233 14.09 -18.51 5.71
N ALA A 234 13.78 -17.81 4.62
CA ALA A 234 12.44 -17.45 4.18
C ALA A 234 12.34 -17.37 2.65
N VAL A 235 11.14 -17.55 2.11
CA VAL A 235 10.87 -17.49 0.67
C VAL A 235 10.20 -16.16 0.31
N PRO A 236 10.64 -15.45 -0.74
CA PRO A 236 9.98 -14.24 -1.22
C PRO A 236 8.53 -14.52 -1.63
N ARG A 237 7.61 -13.64 -1.27
CA ARG A 237 6.18 -13.79 -1.57
C ARG A 237 5.92 -13.39 -3.02
N PRO A 238 5.47 -14.31 -3.91
CA PRO A 238 5.40 -14.05 -5.35
C PRO A 238 4.55 -12.83 -5.72
N THR A 239 3.40 -12.64 -5.08
CA THR A 239 2.50 -11.52 -5.36
C THR A 239 3.13 -10.16 -4.99
N GLU A 240 3.94 -10.11 -3.92
CA GLU A 240 4.67 -8.91 -3.53
C GLU A 240 5.83 -8.63 -4.49
N PHE A 241 6.65 -9.66 -4.73
CA PHE A 241 7.88 -9.61 -5.50
C PHE A 241 7.65 -9.38 -7.01
N LEU A 242 6.72 -10.11 -7.64
CA LEU A 242 6.51 -10.10 -9.09
C LEU A 242 5.56 -9.01 -9.56
N LEU A 243 4.57 -8.66 -8.73
CA LEU A 243 3.49 -7.77 -9.12
C LEU A 243 3.47 -6.48 -8.29
N GLY A 244 3.30 -6.60 -6.98
CA GLY A 244 3.02 -5.46 -6.10
C GLY A 244 4.12 -4.40 -6.06
N ILE A 245 5.31 -4.78 -5.61
CA ILE A 245 6.44 -3.85 -5.46
C ILE A 245 6.93 -3.30 -6.82
N PRO A 246 7.09 -4.12 -7.89
CA PRO A 246 7.46 -3.60 -9.20
C PRO A 246 6.45 -2.60 -9.76
N ALA A 247 5.14 -2.90 -9.64
CA ALA A 247 4.09 -2.01 -10.11
C ALA A 247 4.04 -0.70 -9.31
N LEU A 248 4.24 -0.77 -8.00
CA LEU A 248 4.37 0.40 -7.14
C LEU A 248 5.58 1.26 -7.54
N ALA A 249 6.76 0.65 -7.69
CA ALA A 249 7.99 1.35 -8.06
C ALA A 249 7.85 2.03 -9.44
N TRP A 250 7.33 1.30 -10.42
CA TRP A 250 7.07 1.85 -11.75
C TRP A 250 6.06 3.00 -11.68
N GLY A 251 4.93 2.80 -11.00
CA GLY A 251 3.86 3.79 -10.86
C GLY A 251 4.33 5.07 -10.18
N VAL A 252 5.08 4.96 -9.09
CA VAL A 252 5.71 6.10 -8.41
C VAL A 252 6.62 6.87 -9.38
N SER A 253 7.39 6.14 -10.18
CA SER A 253 8.33 6.74 -11.14
C SER A 253 7.64 7.42 -12.32
N THR A 254 6.48 6.90 -12.76
CA THR A 254 5.73 7.40 -13.91
C THR A 254 4.80 8.54 -13.52
N ARG A 255 4.24 8.55 -12.30
CA ARG A 255 3.50 9.71 -11.76
C ARG A 255 4.31 11.00 -11.76
N ALA A 256 5.65 10.91 -11.72
CA ALA A 256 6.52 12.08 -11.84
C ALA A 256 6.45 12.76 -13.21
N ARG A 257 5.86 12.08 -14.21
CA ARG A 257 5.76 12.55 -15.60
C ARG A 257 4.31 12.53 -16.11
N ARG A 258 3.50 11.55 -15.68
CA ARG A 258 2.19 11.23 -16.26
C ARG A 258 1.22 10.72 -15.18
N ARG A 259 -0.02 11.23 -15.19
CA ARG A 259 -1.10 10.77 -14.30
C ARG A 259 -1.41 9.27 -14.43
N GLN A 260 -1.09 8.66 -15.57
CA GLN A 260 -1.27 7.22 -15.83
C GLN A 260 -0.52 6.33 -14.83
N GLY A 261 0.51 6.85 -14.16
CA GLY A 261 1.21 6.11 -13.11
C GLY A 261 0.32 5.68 -11.94
N TRP A 262 -0.83 6.34 -11.73
CA TRP A 262 -1.81 5.93 -10.71
C TRP A 262 -2.35 4.53 -10.92
N TRP A 263 -2.59 4.13 -12.18
CA TRP A 263 -3.03 2.77 -12.51
C TRP A 263 -1.99 1.73 -12.11
N GLY A 264 -0.71 2.05 -12.28
CA GLY A 264 0.36 1.17 -11.86
C GLY A 264 0.54 1.08 -10.37
N THR A 265 0.49 2.23 -9.68
CA THR A 265 0.57 2.23 -8.22
C THR A 265 -0.60 1.49 -7.57
N ALA A 266 -1.78 1.44 -8.19
CA ALA A 266 -2.93 0.72 -7.64
C ALA A 266 -2.67 -0.78 -7.45
N PHE A 267 -1.94 -1.43 -8.37
CA PHE A 267 -1.51 -2.83 -8.19
C PHE A 267 -0.52 -3.00 -7.01
N GLY A 268 0.15 -1.93 -6.59
CA GLY A 268 0.91 -1.91 -5.35
C GLY A 268 0.05 -2.24 -4.13
N ALA A 269 -1.25 -1.92 -4.13
CA ALA A 269 -2.15 -2.26 -3.03
C ALA A 269 -2.34 -3.77 -2.90
N ALA A 270 -2.33 -4.51 -4.01
CA ALA A 270 -2.37 -5.97 -3.98
C ALA A 270 -1.11 -6.55 -3.32
N GLY A 271 0.08 -6.02 -3.61
CA GLY A 271 1.30 -6.41 -2.88
C GLY A 271 1.24 -6.08 -1.40
N LEU A 272 0.83 -4.85 -1.07
CA LEU A 272 0.73 -4.41 0.32
C LEU A 272 -0.35 -5.16 1.11
N SER A 273 -1.37 -5.69 0.45
CA SER A 273 -2.37 -6.55 1.08
C SER A 273 -1.77 -7.83 1.64
N VAL A 274 -0.80 -8.41 0.93
CA VAL A 274 -0.08 -9.62 1.37
C VAL A 274 0.81 -9.30 2.57
N VAL A 275 1.41 -8.11 2.59
CA VAL A 275 2.15 -7.61 3.77
C VAL A 275 1.20 -7.40 4.95
N ALA A 276 0.05 -6.77 4.72
CA ALA A 276 -0.92 -6.41 5.76
C ALA A 276 -1.59 -7.60 6.44
N VAL A 277 -1.62 -8.77 5.80
CA VAL A 277 -2.15 -10.02 6.38
C VAL A 277 -1.03 -11.01 6.74
N SER A 278 0.23 -10.58 6.66
CA SER A 278 1.39 -11.48 6.77
C SER A 278 1.53 -12.19 8.11
N LEU A 279 0.96 -11.61 9.16
CA LEU A 279 1.01 -12.13 10.53
C LEU A 279 -0.23 -12.95 10.93
N LEU A 280 -1.28 -13.00 10.09
CA LEU A 280 -2.50 -13.78 10.40
C LEU A 280 -2.27 -15.29 10.49
N ASP A 281 -1.16 -15.82 9.97
CA ASP A 281 -0.82 -17.22 10.12
C ASP A 281 0.00 -17.41 11.41
N PRO A 282 -0.58 -17.99 12.48
CA PRO A 282 0.09 -18.18 13.75
C PRO A 282 1.27 -19.15 13.68
N ARG A 283 1.40 -19.91 12.57
CA ARG A 283 2.50 -20.85 12.36
C ARG A 283 3.74 -20.17 11.81
N MET A 284 3.62 -18.95 11.27
CA MET A 284 4.73 -18.24 10.66
C MET A 284 5.47 -17.40 11.73
N PRO A 285 6.73 -17.69 12.04
CA PRO A 285 7.48 -16.88 12.99
C PRO A 285 7.72 -15.47 12.44
N LEU A 286 7.74 -14.47 13.33
CA LEU A 286 7.91 -13.05 12.95
C LEU A 286 9.16 -12.80 12.09
N LEU A 287 10.27 -13.46 12.43
CA LEU A 287 11.52 -13.32 11.69
C LEU A 287 11.36 -13.80 10.24
N GLU A 288 10.67 -14.92 10.03
CA GLU A 288 10.39 -15.44 8.69
C GLU A 288 9.49 -14.50 7.91
N ALA A 289 8.42 -13.98 8.53
CA ALA A 289 7.55 -12.99 7.89
C ALA A 289 8.32 -11.73 7.48
N ALA A 290 9.18 -11.22 8.38
CA ALA A 290 10.01 -10.04 8.12
C ALA A 290 11.02 -10.28 6.98
N GLN A 291 11.70 -11.43 6.97
CA GLN A 291 12.63 -11.81 5.91
C GLN A 291 11.91 -11.99 4.57
N ALA A 292 10.76 -12.67 4.55
CA ALA A 292 9.96 -12.85 3.35
C ALA A 292 9.57 -11.49 2.73
N THR A 293 9.06 -10.55 3.53
CA THR A 293 8.74 -9.19 3.07
C THR A 293 9.99 -8.43 2.61
N ALA A 294 11.11 -8.54 3.31
CA ALA A 294 12.37 -7.89 2.93
C ALA A 294 12.89 -8.40 1.58
N TYR A 295 12.90 -9.72 1.37
CA TYR A 295 13.33 -10.32 0.11
C TYR A 295 12.38 -9.98 -1.04
N SER A 296 11.06 -10.02 -0.79
CA SER A 296 10.07 -9.55 -1.77
C SER A 296 10.30 -8.11 -2.19
N LEU A 297 10.57 -7.23 -1.22
CA LEU A 297 10.83 -5.81 -1.45
C LEU A 297 12.11 -5.61 -2.27
N VAL A 298 13.22 -6.26 -1.90
CA VAL A 298 14.48 -6.15 -2.62
C VAL A 298 14.33 -6.67 -4.06
N GLY A 299 13.83 -7.90 -4.21
CA GLY A 299 13.61 -8.48 -5.54
C GLY A 299 12.65 -7.64 -6.38
N GLY A 300 11.58 -7.15 -5.76
CA GLY A 300 10.56 -6.36 -6.45
C GLY A 300 11.07 -4.99 -6.86
N LEU A 301 11.98 -4.39 -6.08
CA LEU A 301 12.68 -3.15 -6.47
C LEU A 301 13.63 -3.38 -7.63
N VAL A 302 14.34 -4.52 -7.67
CA VAL A 302 15.18 -4.90 -8.81
C VAL A 302 14.33 -5.06 -10.08
N LEU A 303 13.24 -5.82 -10.01
CA LEU A 303 12.30 -5.95 -11.13
C LEU A 303 11.70 -4.59 -11.53
N GLY A 304 11.26 -3.80 -10.55
CA GLY A 304 10.76 -2.44 -10.78
C GLY A 304 11.78 -1.55 -11.49
N TYR A 305 13.06 -1.61 -11.11
CA TYR A 305 14.13 -0.90 -11.80
C TYR A 305 14.27 -1.33 -13.26
N LEU A 306 14.24 -2.64 -13.52
CA LEU A 306 14.31 -3.19 -14.88
C LEU A 306 13.12 -2.74 -15.73
N VAL A 307 11.89 -2.79 -15.19
CA VAL A 307 10.68 -2.32 -15.89
C VAL A 307 10.77 -0.81 -16.18
N ILE A 308 11.22 0.00 -15.23
CA ILE A 308 11.43 1.44 -15.45
C ILE A 308 12.48 1.69 -16.55
N ARG A 309 13.55 0.91 -16.59
CA ARG A 309 14.59 1.00 -17.62
C ARG A 309 14.05 0.59 -19.00
N ALA A 310 13.29 -0.51 -19.07
CA ALA A 310 12.67 -0.98 -20.31
C ALA A 310 11.66 0.05 -20.85
N ASP A 311 10.77 0.59 -20.01
CA ASP A 311 9.82 1.64 -20.42
C ASP A 311 10.55 2.87 -20.97
N ARG A 312 11.61 3.33 -20.30
CA ARG A 312 12.43 4.47 -20.77
C ARG A 312 13.13 4.17 -22.09
N PHE A 313 13.62 2.94 -22.27
CA PHE A 313 14.28 2.52 -23.50
C PHE A 313 13.31 2.52 -24.68
N LEU A 314 12.13 1.92 -24.51
CA LEU A 314 11.07 1.82 -25.52
C LEU A 314 10.41 3.18 -25.82
N SER A 315 10.42 4.10 -24.86
CA SER A 315 9.80 5.43 -25.00
C SER A 315 10.55 6.41 -25.90
N GLY A 316 11.78 6.11 -26.31
CA GLY A 316 12.51 6.86 -27.35
C GLY A 316 12.92 8.31 -27.01
N ALA A 317 12.57 8.86 -25.85
CA ALA A 317 12.90 10.24 -25.46
C ALA A 317 14.39 10.41 -25.10
N ARG A 318 15.26 10.40 -26.11
CA ARG A 318 16.70 10.69 -25.96
C ARG A 318 16.95 12.18 -26.27
N GLY A 319 17.64 12.88 -25.36
CA GLY A 319 18.12 14.26 -25.56
C GLY A 319 17.45 15.34 -24.71
N ARG A 320 18.12 16.50 -24.59
CA ARG A 320 17.66 17.66 -23.78
C ARG A 320 16.33 18.23 -24.28
N ARG A 321 16.05 18.14 -25.59
CA ARG A 321 14.85 18.72 -26.23
C ARG A 321 13.59 17.88 -25.97
N ALA A 322 13.71 16.55 -26.02
CA ALA A 322 12.63 15.64 -25.62
C ALA A 322 12.30 15.78 -24.12
N ARG A 323 13.32 15.94 -23.26
CA ARG A 323 13.13 16.25 -21.84
C ARG A 323 12.38 17.57 -21.62
N ARG A 324 12.72 18.64 -22.34
CA ARG A 324 12.01 19.93 -22.24
C ARG A 324 10.57 19.86 -22.72
N LEU A 325 10.27 19.10 -23.77
CA LEU A 325 8.88 18.88 -24.23
C LEU A 325 8.08 18.01 -23.25
N GLU A 326 8.74 17.04 -22.61
CA GLU A 326 8.13 16.20 -21.58
C GLU A 326 7.93 16.98 -20.26
N GLU A 327 8.83 17.92 -19.93
CA GLU A 327 8.68 18.89 -18.82
C GLU A 327 7.61 19.95 -19.11
N ALA A 328 7.49 20.42 -20.36
CA ALA A 328 6.45 21.36 -20.79
C ALA A 328 5.05 20.73 -20.86
N SER A 329 4.98 19.40 -21.05
CA SER A 329 3.75 18.61 -20.95
C SER A 329 3.56 17.97 -19.57
N ALA A 330 4.50 18.20 -18.64
CA ALA A 330 4.43 17.64 -17.30
C ALA A 330 3.22 18.21 -16.59
N HIS A 331 2.33 17.29 -16.25
CA HIS A 331 1.10 17.61 -15.56
C HIS A 331 1.41 18.19 -14.16
N ARG A 332 0.53 19.08 -13.67
CA ARG A 332 0.56 19.76 -12.36
C ARG A 332 1.21 18.89 -11.26
N PRO A 333 2.19 19.41 -10.49
CA PRO A 333 2.86 18.65 -9.45
C PRO A 333 1.84 18.16 -8.41
N GLU A 334 1.87 16.87 -8.12
CA GLU A 334 1.01 16.28 -7.09
C GLU A 334 1.31 16.91 -5.72
N PRO A 335 0.27 17.13 -4.89
CA PRO A 335 0.45 17.73 -3.59
C PRO A 335 1.20 16.77 -2.66
N GLY A 336 1.98 17.34 -1.74
CA GLY A 336 2.78 16.57 -0.78
C GLY A 336 1.92 15.64 0.10
N ARG A 337 2.57 14.65 0.72
CA ARG A 337 1.94 13.52 1.44
C ARG A 337 0.91 13.88 2.52
N THR A 338 0.90 15.11 3.03
CA THR A 338 -0.03 15.58 4.07
C THR A 338 -1.19 16.43 3.54
N HIS A 339 -1.41 16.40 2.23
CA HIS A 339 -2.45 17.16 1.53
C HIS A 339 -3.35 16.19 0.75
N ALA A 340 -4.58 16.60 0.45
CA ALA A 340 -5.50 15.79 -0.36
C ALA A 340 -5.00 15.70 -1.80
N LEU A 341 -5.16 14.52 -2.43
CA LEU A 341 -4.89 14.28 -3.85
C LEU A 341 -6.08 14.66 -4.74
N LEU A 342 -7.28 14.53 -4.19
CA LEU A 342 -8.57 14.80 -4.81
C LEU A 342 -9.12 16.15 -4.30
#